data_AF-A0ABC9W2V7-F1
#
_entry.id   AF-A0ABC9W2V7-F1
#
_cell.length_a   1.000
_cell.length_b   1.000
_cell.length_c   1.000
_cell.angle_alpha   90.00
_cell.angle_beta   90.00
_cell.angle_gamma   90.00
#
_symmetry.space_group_name_H-M   'P 1'
#
loop_
_entity.id
_entity.type
_entity.pdbx_description
1 polymer ?
#
loop_
_entity_poly.entity_id
_entity_poly.type
_entity_poly.pdbx_seq_one_letter_code
_entity_poly.pdbx_strand_id
1 'polypeptide(L)'
;MSKELLEKLKRKEEVYSLWKNGLATWEEYKNIVRACRDATRKAKAQLELKLTEEVKDNKKGFFKYISSKRTTRENVGPLLNEVGALVMEDTEKAELLNAFFASVFTAKVGPQETQTLEAGEKFLQKEDLPLVKEDWVREHLGKLNIHKSMGPDGMHPRVLKELADVIARLLSIIFERSWRTGEVPEDWRKASVTLVFKKGKKEDLGNYRPVSLTSIPGKMMEQRGGEEGHWEWSTWIHQGEFMPDQSNS
;
A
#
# COMPACT_ATOMS: atom_id res chain seq x y z
N MET A 1 23.58 4.67 22.07
CA MET A 1 24.72 5.15 21.26
C MET A 1 25.79 5.68 22.20
N SER A 2 27.07 5.43 21.94
CA SER A 2 28.16 5.97 22.75
C SER A 2 28.35 7.47 22.48
N LYS A 3 28.78 8.21 23.51
CA LYS A 3 29.10 9.65 23.39
C LYS A 3 30.15 9.92 22.30
N GLU A 4 31.13 9.02 22.18
CA GLU A 4 32.18 9.06 21.16
C GLU A 4 31.64 8.99 19.72
N LEU A 5 30.65 8.13 19.45
CA LEU A 5 30.08 8.03 18.10
C LEU A 5 29.29 9.28 17.73
N LEU A 6 28.57 9.87 18.70
CA LEU A 6 27.82 11.10 18.52
C LEU A 6 28.76 12.27 18.15
N GLU A 7 29.90 12.36 18.83
CA GLU A 7 30.91 13.39 18.58
C GLU A 7 31.53 13.26 17.19
N LYS A 8 31.82 12.03 16.75
CA LYS A 8 32.29 11.79 15.37
C LYS A 8 31.24 12.19 14.32
N LEU A 9 29.96 11.90 14.56
CA LEU A 9 28.88 12.30 13.66
C LEU A 9 28.72 13.83 13.57
N LYS A 10 28.79 14.54 14.71
CA LYS A 10 28.78 16.01 14.73
C LYS A 10 29.96 16.61 13.96
N ARG A 11 31.17 16.08 14.19
CA ARG A 11 32.37 16.51 13.48
C ARG A 11 32.25 16.30 11.96
N LYS A 12 31.57 15.24 11.53
CA LYS A 12 31.29 15.01 10.10
C LYS A 12 30.38 16.10 9.50
N GLU A 13 29.37 16.54 10.25
CA GLU A 13 28.45 17.62 9.83
C GLU A 13 29.15 18.97 9.78
N GLU A 14 29.99 19.27 10.77
CA GLU A 14 30.81 20.49 10.83
C GLU A 14 31.77 20.57 9.63
N VAL A 15 32.52 19.49 9.39
CA VAL A 15 33.50 19.45 8.28
C VAL A 15 32.80 19.42 6.92
N TYR A 16 31.60 18.84 6.81
CA TYR A 16 30.78 18.95 5.60
C TYR A 16 30.43 20.42 5.29
N SER A 17 30.02 21.19 6.31
CA SER A 17 29.73 22.62 6.17
C SER A 17 30.96 23.41 5.74
N LEU A 18 32.12 23.16 6.36
CA LEU A 18 33.38 23.81 6.01
C LEU A 18 33.82 23.47 4.58
N TRP A 19 33.73 22.21 4.17
CA TRP A 19 34.05 21.79 2.80
C TRP A 19 33.12 22.45 1.79
N LYS A 20 31.81 22.51 2.07
CA LYS A 20 30.82 23.16 1.20
C LYS A 20 31.08 24.66 1.01
N ASN A 21 31.64 25.32 2.03
CA ASN A 21 32.00 26.73 1.99
C ASN A 21 33.43 26.99 1.48
N GLY A 22 34.14 25.96 1.00
CA GLY A 22 35.51 26.07 0.49
C GLY A 22 36.59 26.26 1.57
N LEU A 23 36.24 26.11 2.84
CA LEU A 23 37.12 26.29 4.00
C LEU A 23 37.83 25.00 4.45
N ALA A 24 37.47 23.86 3.87
CA ALA A 24 38.13 22.57 4.08
C ALA A 24 38.33 21.84 2.76
N THR A 25 39.39 21.04 2.70
CA THR A 25 39.70 20.23 1.51
C THR A 25 38.78 19.01 1.44
N TRP A 26 38.58 18.50 0.22
CA TRP A 26 37.85 17.25 0.01
C TRP A 26 38.48 16.06 0.76
N GLU A 27 39.82 16.02 0.86
CA GLU A 27 40.53 14.92 1.51
C GLU A 27 40.32 14.92 3.03
N GLU A 28 40.28 16.10 3.67
CA GLU A 28 39.93 16.24 5.09
C GLU A 28 38.51 15.74 5.37
N TYR A 29 37.53 16.15 4.56
CA TYR A 29 36.16 15.66 4.69
C TYR A 29 36.06 14.14 4.51
N LYS A 30 36.70 13.61 3.47
CA LYS A 30 36.71 12.17 3.17
C LYS A 30 37.31 11.33 4.28
N ASN A 31 38.38 11.80 4.92
CA ASN A 31 39.01 11.13 6.06
C ASN A 31 38.07 11.08 7.27
N ILE A 32 37.35 12.17 7.56
CA ILE A 32 36.34 12.20 8.62
C ILE A 32 35.17 11.27 8.32
N VAL A 33 34.71 11.22 7.06
CA VAL A 33 33.66 10.28 6.63
C VAL A 33 34.08 8.83 6.83
N ARG A 34 35.32 8.46 6.44
CA ARG A 34 35.88 7.12 6.66
C ARG A 34 35.93 6.78 8.15
N ALA A 35 36.46 7.67 8.98
CA ALA A 35 36.53 7.47 10.42
C ALA A 35 35.14 7.30 11.06
N CYS A 36 34.14 8.05 10.61
CA CYS A 36 32.76 7.90 11.07
C CYS A 36 32.15 6.57 10.66
N ARG A 37 32.38 6.14 9.41
CA ARG A 37 31.91 4.84 8.90
C ARG A 37 32.51 3.69 9.70
N ASP A 38 33.81 3.74 9.97
CA ASP A 38 34.49 2.71 10.75
C ASP A 38 34.03 2.67 12.20
N ALA A 39 33.86 3.84 12.84
CA ALA A 39 33.31 3.92 14.19
C ALA A 39 31.89 3.36 14.26
N THR A 40 31.05 3.67 13.27
CA THR A 40 29.68 3.13 13.17
C THR A 40 29.69 1.61 13.01
N ARG A 41 30.55 1.09 12.13
CA ARG A 41 30.73 -0.34 11.91
C ARG A 41 31.18 -1.06 13.18
N LYS A 42 32.17 -0.52 13.87
CA LYS A 42 32.70 -1.08 15.14
C LYS A 42 31.64 -1.06 16.24
N ALA A 43 30.94 0.05 16.42
CA ALA A 43 29.87 0.17 17.41
C ALA A 43 28.72 -0.81 17.14
N LYS A 44 28.36 -1.01 15.86
CA LYS A 44 27.36 -2.00 15.46
C LYS A 44 27.81 -3.43 15.79
N ALA A 45 29.03 -3.81 15.41
CA ALA A 45 29.57 -5.14 15.71
C ALA A 45 29.62 -5.42 17.22
N GLN A 46 30.03 -4.43 18.03
CA GLN A 46 30.04 -4.54 19.49
C GLN A 46 28.64 -4.70 20.08
N LEU A 47 27.64 -3.99 19.54
CA LEU A 47 26.24 -4.16 19.95
C LEU A 47 25.74 -5.57 19.63
N GLU A 48 25.99 -6.06 18.42
CA GLU A 48 25.58 -7.40 17.98
C GLU A 48 26.23 -8.50 18.83
N LEU A 49 27.51 -8.35 19.15
CA LEU A 49 28.26 -9.27 20.01
C LEU A 49 27.67 -9.28 21.43
N LYS A 50 27.46 -8.12 22.06
CA LYS A 50 26.83 -8.02 23.39
C LYS A 50 25.44 -8.64 23.41
N LEU A 51 24.62 -8.36 22.39
CA LEU A 51 23.28 -8.93 22.28
C LEU A 51 23.32 -10.45 22.17
N THR A 52 24.36 -11.01 21.54
CA THR A 52 24.56 -12.47 21.38
C THR A 52 25.05 -13.12 22.68
N GLU A 53 25.94 -12.47 23.41
CA GLU A 53 26.44 -12.93 24.71
C GLU A 53 25.34 -12.92 25.78
N GLU A 54 24.53 -11.85 25.81
CA GLU A 54 23.44 -11.67 26.76
C GLU A 54 22.15 -12.40 26.37
N VAL A 55 22.13 -13.23 25.30
CA VAL A 55 20.88 -13.92 24.87
C VAL A 55 20.27 -14.75 25.98
N LYS A 56 21.10 -15.42 26.79
CA LYS A 56 20.62 -16.29 27.87
C LYS A 56 19.83 -15.49 28.92
N ASP A 57 20.31 -14.30 29.25
CA ASP A 57 19.75 -13.44 30.31
C ASP A 57 18.71 -12.44 29.77
N ASN A 58 18.84 -12.02 28.51
CA ASN A 58 18.03 -11.00 27.85
C ASN A 58 17.58 -11.44 26.45
N LYS A 59 16.86 -12.57 26.39
CA LYS A 59 16.23 -13.07 25.15
C LYS A 59 15.41 -11.98 24.43
N LYS A 60 14.66 -11.17 25.19
CA LYS A 60 13.78 -10.12 24.65
C LYS A 60 14.56 -9.05 23.88
N GLY A 61 15.72 -8.61 24.39
CA GLY A 61 16.58 -7.62 23.74
C GLY A 61 17.12 -8.11 22.40
N PHE A 62 17.59 -9.36 22.35
CA PHE A 62 18.08 -9.99 21.14
C PHE A 62 17.00 -10.13 20.07
N PHE A 63 15.86 -10.74 20.40
CA PHE A 63 14.77 -10.92 19.42
C PHE A 63 14.17 -9.58 18.96
N LYS A 64 14.17 -8.54 19.81
CA LYS A 64 13.80 -7.19 19.41
C LYS A 64 14.76 -6.62 18.36
N TYR A 65 16.07 -6.80 18.55
CA TYR A 65 17.08 -6.39 17.57
C TYR A 65 16.90 -7.15 16.25
N ILE A 66 16.78 -8.48 16.27
CA ILE A 66 16.55 -9.30 15.08
C ILE A 66 15.27 -8.85 14.35
N SER A 67 14.16 -8.67 15.06
CA SER A 67 12.90 -8.20 14.48
C SER A 67 13.04 -6.81 13.84
N SER A 68 13.88 -5.93 14.39
CA SER A 68 14.16 -4.62 13.79
C SER A 68 15.00 -4.69 12.50
N LYS A 69 15.68 -5.83 12.26
CA LYS A 69 16.51 -6.08 11.08
C LYS A 69 15.79 -6.90 10.00
N ARG A 70 14.66 -7.52 10.31
CA ARG A 70 13.84 -8.21 9.32
C ARG A 70 13.22 -7.20 8.36
N THR A 71 13.42 -7.41 7.05
CA THR A 71 12.83 -6.61 5.97
C THR A 71 11.32 -6.81 5.89
N THR A 72 10.86 -8.03 6.13
CA THR A 72 9.44 -8.40 6.21
C THR A 72 9.05 -8.60 7.66
N ARG A 73 8.01 -7.89 8.10
CA ARG A 73 7.32 -8.21 9.35
C ARG A 73 6.27 -9.25 8.99
N GLU A 74 6.25 -10.38 9.69
CA GLU A 74 5.11 -11.30 9.62
C GLU A 74 3.88 -10.54 10.13
N ASN A 75 3.02 -10.11 9.22
CA ASN A 75 1.80 -9.37 9.56
C ASN A 75 0.73 -10.29 10.16
N VAL A 76 0.81 -11.59 9.87
CA VAL A 76 -0.13 -12.62 10.30
C VAL A 76 0.66 -13.78 10.89
N GLY A 77 0.47 -14.00 12.20
CA GLY A 77 1.06 -15.15 12.90
C GLY A 77 0.38 -16.46 12.53
N PRO A 78 0.71 -17.56 13.21
CA PRO A 78 0.00 -18.82 13.05
C PRO A 78 -1.50 -18.66 13.31
N LEU A 79 -2.33 -19.32 12.51
CA LEU A 79 -3.79 -19.27 12.61
C LEU A 79 -4.35 -20.65 13.00
N LEU A 80 -5.48 -20.69 13.68
CA LEU A 80 -6.19 -21.94 13.96
C LEU A 80 -7.17 -22.24 12.83
N ASN A 81 -7.07 -23.45 12.27
CA ASN A 81 -8.08 -23.96 11.37
C ASN A 81 -9.31 -24.50 12.14
N GLU A 82 -10.33 -24.94 11.41
CA GLU A 82 -11.59 -25.47 11.96
C GLU A 82 -11.39 -26.69 12.88
N VAL A 83 -10.29 -27.43 12.69
CA VAL A 83 -9.94 -28.64 13.46
C VAL A 83 -9.08 -28.28 14.69
N GLY A 84 -8.79 -27.00 14.92
CA GLY A 84 -7.97 -26.53 16.03
C GLY A 84 -6.46 -26.73 15.85
N ALA A 85 -6.00 -27.03 14.64
CA ALA A 85 -4.58 -27.13 14.31
C ALA A 85 -4.00 -25.78 13.87
N LEU A 86 -2.72 -25.55 14.19
CA LEU A 86 -2.00 -24.33 13.82
C LEU A 86 -1.51 -24.40 12.38
N VAL A 87 -1.98 -23.47 11.56
CA VAL A 87 -1.55 -23.23 10.20
C VAL A 87 -0.41 -22.21 10.22
N MET A 88 0.74 -22.59 9.67
CA MET A 88 1.93 -21.74 9.65
C MET A 88 2.28 -21.22 8.25
N GLU A 89 1.92 -21.97 7.21
CA GLU A 89 2.25 -21.67 5.82
C GLU A 89 1.43 -20.48 5.30
N ASP A 90 2.08 -19.55 4.58
CA ASP A 90 1.44 -18.30 4.14
C ASP A 90 0.29 -18.54 3.15
N THR A 91 0.44 -19.50 2.23
CA THR A 91 -0.61 -19.88 1.27
C THR A 91 -1.84 -20.44 1.97
N GLU A 92 -1.64 -21.39 2.89
CA GLU A 92 -2.74 -22.01 3.65
C GLU A 92 -3.45 -20.99 4.55
N LYS A 93 -2.69 -20.08 5.18
CA LYS A 93 -3.27 -18.96 5.95
C LYS A 93 -4.15 -18.08 5.05
N ALA A 94 -3.68 -17.73 3.86
CA ALA A 94 -4.42 -16.89 2.93
C ALA A 94 -5.74 -17.55 2.49
N GLU A 95 -5.72 -18.84 2.15
CA GLU A 95 -6.90 -19.62 1.78
C GLU A 95 -7.91 -19.71 2.94
N LEU A 96 -7.42 -20.00 4.16
CA LEU A 96 -8.25 -20.09 5.36
C LEU A 96 -8.95 -18.76 5.66
N LEU A 97 -8.23 -17.65 5.56
CA LEU A 97 -8.78 -16.30 5.75
C LEU A 97 -9.75 -15.93 4.64
N ASN A 98 -9.47 -16.29 3.39
CA ASN A 98 -10.36 -16.04 2.27
C ASN A 98 -11.69 -16.78 2.46
N ALA A 99 -11.63 -18.08 2.78
CA ALA A 99 -12.81 -18.89 3.05
C ALA A 99 -13.65 -18.31 4.21
N PHE A 100 -13.00 -17.92 5.31
CA PHE A 100 -13.67 -17.28 6.45
C PHE A 100 -14.35 -15.96 6.04
N PHE A 101 -13.64 -15.03 5.38
CA PHE A 101 -14.21 -13.74 5.00
C PHE A 101 -15.32 -13.85 3.94
N ALA A 102 -15.21 -14.80 3.02
CA ALA A 102 -16.28 -15.12 2.08
C ALA A 102 -17.52 -15.63 2.81
N SER A 103 -17.36 -16.53 3.79
CA SER A 103 -18.48 -17.12 4.54
C SER A 103 -19.28 -16.11 5.38
N VAL A 104 -18.62 -15.08 5.94
CA VAL A 104 -19.29 -14.06 6.77
C VAL A 104 -19.91 -12.95 5.92
N PHE A 105 -19.69 -12.94 4.61
CA PHE A 105 -20.24 -11.95 3.70
C PHE A 105 -21.56 -12.44 3.08
N THR A 106 -22.68 -11.90 3.55
CA THR A 106 -23.98 -12.16 2.92
C THR A 106 -24.13 -11.30 1.66
N ALA A 107 -23.91 -11.88 0.49
CA ALA A 107 -24.27 -11.23 -0.76
C ALA A 107 -25.78 -11.02 -0.80
N LYS A 108 -26.25 -9.76 -0.83
CA LYS A 108 -27.61 -9.45 -1.23
C LYS A 108 -27.69 -9.66 -2.74
N VAL A 109 -27.99 -10.88 -3.17
CA VAL A 109 -28.36 -11.16 -4.56
C VAL A 109 -29.73 -10.51 -4.79
N GLY A 110 -29.74 -9.30 -5.35
CA GLY A 110 -30.93 -8.80 -6.04
C GLY A 110 -31.22 -9.68 -7.26
N PRO A 111 -32.48 -9.80 -7.71
CA PRO A 111 -32.81 -10.62 -8.88
C PRO A 111 -32.00 -10.14 -10.09
N GLN A 112 -31.23 -11.04 -10.71
CA GLN A 112 -30.60 -10.77 -12.00
C GLN A 112 -31.68 -10.69 -13.07
N GLU A 113 -32.03 -9.48 -13.50
CA GLU A 113 -32.59 -9.29 -14.83
C GLU A 113 -31.44 -9.24 -15.83
N THR A 114 -31.30 -10.31 -16.59
CA THR A 114 -30.47 -10.37 -17.79
C THR A 114 -31.13 -9.50 -18.85
N GLN A 115 -30.73 -8.23 -18.94
CA GLN A 115 -31.10 -7.40 -20.08
C GLN A 115 -30.03 -7.55 -21.16
N THR A 116 -30.30 -8.43 -22.12
CA THR A 116 -29.66 -8.42 -23.43
C THR A 116 -30.00 -7.10 -24.11
N LEU A 117 -29.05 -6.16 -24.15
CA LEU A 117 -29.19 -4.95 -24.97
C LEU A 117 -28.55 -5.22 -26.33
N GLU A 118 -29.40 -5.24 -27.37
CA GLU A 118 -28.99 -5.45 -28.74
C GLU A 118 -28.01 -4.36 -29.21
N ALA A 119 -27.01 -4.80 -29.97
CA ALA A 119 -26.04 -3.97 -30.66
C ALA A 119 -26.74 -3.13 -31.75
N GLY A 120 -27.23 -1.95 -31.36
CA GLY A 120 -27.62 -0.90 -32.29
C GLY A 120 -26.44 0.04 -32.55
N GLU A 121 -25.71 -0.19 -33.64
CA GLU A 121 -24.81 0.82 -34.23
C GLU A 121 -25.64 2.07 -34.55
N LYS A 122 -25.51 3.12 -33.73
CA LYS A 122 -25.96 4.46 -34.08
C LYS A 122 -24.77 5.41 -34.05
N PHE A 123 -24.49 5.88 -35.26
CA PHE A 123 -23.50 6.85 -35.64
C PHE A 123 -23.45 8.07 -34.72
N LEU A 124 -22.22 8.57 -34.54
CA LEU A 124 -21.86 9.89 -34.05
C LEU A 124 -22.93 10.95 -34.37
N GLN A 125 -23.54 11.50 -33.33
CA GLN A 125 -23.69 12.95 -33.12
C GLN A 125 -24.43 13.23 -31.81
N LYS A 126 -23.64 13.53 -30.79
CA LYS A 126 -24.00 14.47 -29.74
C LYS A 126 -22.69 14.97 -29.14
N GLU A 127 -22.41 16.26 -29.26
CA GLU A 127 -21.39 16.91 -28.42
C GLU A 127 -21.84 16.89 -26.95
N ASP A 128 -21.84 15.70 -26.35
CA ASP A 128 -21.97 15.56 -24.91
C ASP A 128 -20.56 15.74 -24.34
N LEU A 129 -20.40 16.80 -23.55
CA LEU A 129 -19.20 17.02 -22.72
C LEU A 129 -18.80 15.70 -22.06
N PRO A 130 -17.50 15.34 -22.00
CA PRO A 130 -17.11 14.09 -21.36
C PRO A 130 -17.66 14.08 -19.95
N LEU A 131 -18.41 13.02 -19.61
CA LEU A 131 -18.98 12.86 -18.29
C LEU A 131 -17.85 13.02 -17.28
N VAL A 132 -16.67 12.46 -17.58
CA VAL A 132 -15.44 12.74 -16.85
C VAL A 132 -14.60 13.85 -17.47
N LYS A 133 -14.65 15.04 -16.88
CA LYS A 133 -13.78 16.16 -17.24
C LYS A 133 -12.31 15.89 -16.89
N GLU A 134 -11.41 16.17 -17.81
CA GLU A 134 -9.96 16.10 -17.61
C GLU A 134 -9.50 16.89 -16.37
N ASP A 135 -10.06 18.09 -16.18
CA ASP A 135 -9.73 18.96 -15.05
C ASP A 135 -10.02 18.31 -13.70
N TRP A 136 -11.14 17.57 -13.60
CA TRP A 136 -11.50 16.84 -12.38
C TRP A 136 -10.49 15.75 -12.05
N VAL A 137 -10.03 15.03 -13.08
CA VAL A 137 -8.99 14.00 -12.93
C VAL A 137 -7.68 14.65 -12.48
N ARG A 138 -7.28 15.73 -13.14
CA ARG A 138 -6.04 16.46 -12.83
C ARG A 138 -6.04 16.99 -11.40
N GLU A 139 -7.15 17.58 -10.95
CA GLU A 139 -7.30 18.09 -9.58
C GLU A 139 -7.17 16.96 -8.55
N HIS A 140 -7.82 15.81 -8.79
CA HIS A 140 -7.72 14.64 -7.92
C HIS A 140 -6.29 14.10 -7.84
N LEU A 141 -5.60 13.98 -8.98
CA LEU A 141 -4.20 13.56 -9.03
C LEU A 141 -3.29 14.55 -8.28
N GLY A 142 -3.54 15.85 -8.40
CA GLY A 142 -2.83 16.90 -7.67
C GLY A 142 -2.98 16.80 -6.15
N LYS A 143 -4.13 16.30 -5.66
CA LYS A 143 -4.41 16.10 -4.23
C LYS A 143 -3.88 14.77 -3.67
N LEU A 144 -3.25 13.92 -4.49
CA LEU A 144 -2.70 12.65 -4.01
C LEU A 144 -1.64 12.87 -2.92
N ASN A 145 -1.73 12.02 -1.89
CA ASN A 145 -0.69 11.89 -0.89
C ASN A 145 0.40 10.96 -1.44
N ILE A 146 1.59 11.53 -1.71
CA ILE A 146 2.74 10.82 -2.30
C ILE A 146 3.32 9.72 -1.41
N HIS A 147 2.97 9.69 -0.13
CA HIS A 147 3.46 8.71 0.84
C HIS A 147 2.52 7.51 1.00
N LYS A 148 1.44 7.43 0.21
CA LYS A 148 0.55 6.25 0.18
C LYS A 148 1.18 5.09 -0.61
N SER A 149 0.70 3.89 -0.31
CA SER A 149 1.10 2.67 -1.00
C SER A 149 0.60 2.64 -2.45
N MET A 150 1.34 1.93 -3.29
CA MET A 150 1.04 1.62 -4.67
C MET A 150 -0.01 0.52 -4.77
N GLY A 151 -0.97 0.65 -5.67
CA GLY A 151 -1.98 -0.38 -5.93
C GLY A 151 -1.41 -1.61 -6.65
N PRO A 152 -2.25 -2.62 -6.91
CA PRO A 152 -1.86 -3.81 -7.69
C PRO A 152 -1.52 -3.49 -9.15
N ASP A 153 -1.92 -2.31 -9.62
CA ASP A 153 -1.61 -1.74 -10.94
C ASP A 153 -0.16 -1.25 -11.06
N GLY A 154 0.63 -1.24 -9.98
CA GLY A 154 2.02 -0.79 -10.00
C GLY A 154 2.18 0.74 -10.15
N MET A 155 1.10 1.52 -10.00
CA MET A 155 1.13 2.97 -10.19
C MET A 155 1.35 3.70 -8.86
N HIS A 156 2.58 4.17 -8.63
CA HIS A 156 2.89 4.88 -7.39
C HIS A 156 2.24 6.28 -7.36
N PRO A 157 1.61 6.72 -6.25
CA PRO A 157 0.91 8.01 -6.18
C PRO A 157 1.80 9.22 -6.54
N ARG A 158 3.10 9.13 -6.23
CA ARG A 158 4.09 10.13 -6.66
C ARG A 158 4.14 10.30 -8.19
N VAL A 159 4.22 9.20 -8.94
CA VAL A 159 4.30 9.22 -10.41
C VAL A 159 3.02 9.80 -10.97
N LEU A 160 1.86 9.36 -10.45
CA LEU A 160 0.55 9.86 -10.86
C LEU A 160 0.39 11.36 -10.63
N LYS A 161 0.92 11.87 -9.51
CA LYS A 161 0.87 13.30 -9.18
C LYS A 161 1.84 14.13 -10.01
N GLU A 162 3.07 13.65 -10.22
CA GLU A 162 4.09 14.36 -11.01
C GLU A 162 3.74 14.38 -12.51
N LEU A 163 3.04 13.37 -13.01
CA LEU A 163 2.61 13.27 -14.41
C LEU A 163 1.14 13.67 -14.64
N ALA A 164 0.50 14.34 -13.69
CA ALA A 164 -0.93 14.62 -13.71
C ALA A 164 -1.40 15.29 -15.00
N ASP A 165 -0.65 16.27 -15.52
CA ASP A 165 -0.99 16.99 -16.76
C ASP A 165 -1.00 16.09 -18.01
N VAL A 166 -0.21 15.01 -18.01
CA VAL A 166 -0.13 14.07 -19.15
C VAL A 166 -1.17 12.97 -19.01
N ILE A 167 -1.29 12.39 -17.82
CA ILE A 167 -2.14 11.21 -17.60
C ILE A 167 -3.61 11.56 -17.39
N ALA A 168 -3.95 12.78 -16.97
CA ALA A 168 -5.34 13.18 -16.72
C ALA A 168 -6.20 13.00 -17.97
N ARG A 169 -5.68 13.40 -19.13
CA ARG A 169 -6.38 13.24 -20.42
C ARG A 169 -6.60 11.76 -20.74
N LEU A 170 -5.57 10.93 -20.60
CA LEU A 170 -5.66 9.50 -20.88
C LEU A 170 -6.68 8.80 -19.95
N LEU A 171 -6.62 9.09 -18.65
CA LEU A 171 -7.56 8.54 -17.68
C LEU A 171 -9.00 9.01 -17.95
N SER A 172 -9.21 10.27 -18.35
CA SER A 172 -10.56 10.75 -18.70
C SER A 172 -11.18 9.97 -19.86
N ILE A 173 -10.38 9.61 -20.87
CA ILE A 173 -10.84 8.80 -22.02
C ILE A 173 -11.18 7.37 -21.56
N ILE A 174 -10.35 6.78 -20.69
CA ILE A 174 -10.60 5.44 -20.16
C ILE A 174 -11.87 5.44 -19.29
N PHE A 175 -12.02 6.43 -18.41
CA PHE A 175 -13.20 6.55 -17.55
C PHE A 175 -14.49 6.73 -18.36
N GLU A 176 -14.46 7.57 -19.39
CA GLU A 176 -15.60 7.75 -20.29
C GLU A 176 -15.97 6.45 -21.01
N ARG A 177 -14.98 5.71 -21.53
CA ARG A 177 -15.22 4.41 -22.16
C ARG A 177 -15.80 3.43 -21.17
N SER A 178 -15.19 3.32 -19.99
CA SER A 178 -15.65 2.44 -18.93
C SER A 178 -17.08 2.75 -18.53
N TRP A 179 -17.46 4.02 -18.43
CA TRP A 179 -18.82 4.44 -18.11
C TRP A 179 -19.84 4.03 -19.18
N ARG A 180 -19.46 4.13 -20.45
CA ARG A 180 -20.34 3.77 -21.57
C ARG A 180 -20.49 2.25 -21.75
N THR A 181 -19.42 1.50 -21.51
CA THR A 181 -19.41 0.05 -21.76
C THR A 181 -19.76 -0.79 -20.53
N GLY A 182 -19.67 -0.24 -19.32
CA GLY A 182 -19.75 -1.04 -18.10
C GLY A 182 -18.45 -1.78 -17.77
N GLU A 183 -17.41 -1.62 -18.59
CA GLU A 183 -16.17 -2.42 -18.49
C GLU A 183 -15.01 -1.59 -17.96
N VAL A 184 -14.29 -2.11 -16.97
CA VAL A 184 -13.10 -1.48 -16.40
C VAL A 184 -11.84 -2.32 -16.69
N PRO A 185 -10.65 -1.71 -16.76
CA PRO A 185 -9.39 -2.43 -16.84
C PRO A 185 -9.29 -3.52 -15.75
N GLU A 186 -8.74 -4.68 -16.12
CA GLU A 186 -8.63 -5.83 -15.22
C GLU A 186 -7.86 -5.49 -13.94
N ASP A 187 -6.79 -4.68 -14.06
CA ASP A 187 -5.99 -4.26 -12.92
C ASP A 187 -6.76 -3.38 -11.93
N TRP A 188 -7.84 -2.72 -12.37
CA TRP A 188 -8.69 -1.92 -11.49
C TRP A 188 -9.70 -2.76 -10.73
N ARG A 189 -9.97 -4.00 -11.18
CA ARG A 189 -10.79 -4.99 -10.47
C ARG A 189 -10.01 -5.75 -9.41
N LYS A 190 -8.68 -5.68 -9.46
CA LYS A 190 -7.80 -6.35 -8.49
C LYS A 190 -7.59 -5.45 -7.26
N ALA A 191 -7.40 -6.08 -6.12
CA ALA A 191 -7.00 -5.43 -4.89
C ALA A 191 -5.95 -6.25 -4.15
N SER A 192 -4.99 -5.58 -3.53
CA SER A 192 -4.10 -6.23 -2.57
C SER A 192 -4.75 -6.20 -1.19
N VAL A 193 -5.18 -7.36 -0.70
CA VAL A 193 -5.81 -7.50 0.62
C VAL A 193 -4.73 -7.63 1.68
N THR A 194 -4.78 -6.75 2.66
CA THR A 194 -3.91 -6.77 3.84
C THR A 194 -4.73 -6.96 5.09
N LEU A 195 -4.22 -7.72 6.04
CA LEU A 195 -4.94 -7.99 7.28
C LEU A 195 -4.46 -7.08 8.39
N VAL A 196 -5.42 -6.46 9.08
CA VAL A 196 -5.18 -5.64 10.26
C VAL A 196 -5.75 -6.36 11.48
N PHE A 197 -4.85 -6.73 12.40
CA PHE A 197 -5.25 -7.31 13.67
C PHE A 197 -5.97 -6.26 14.54
N LYS A 198 -7.15 -6.60 15.05
CA LYS A 198 -7.97 -5.74 15.91
C LYS A 198 -7.58 -5.88 17.39
N LYS A 199 -7.95 -7.00 18.01
CA LYS A 199 -7.82 -7.33 19.45
C LYS A 199 -8.07 -8.82 19.67
N GLY A 200 -7.71 -9.38 20.82
CA GLY A 200 -7.99 -10.78 21.17
C GLY A 200 -6.82 -11.72 20.91
N LYS A 201 -7.12 -12.96 20.54
CA LYS A 201 -6.12 -13.99 20.20
C LYS A 201 -5.70 -13.81 18.73
N LYS A 202 -4.39 -13.87 18.45
CA LYS A 202 -3.86 -13.69 17.08
C LYS A 202 -4.10 -14.91 16.20
N GLU A 203 -4.45 -16.02 16.81
CA GLU A 203 -4.69 -17.28 16.12
C GLU A 203 -6.13 -17.37 15.59
N ASP A 204 -7.02 -16.49 16.05
CA ASP A 204 -8.43 -16.47 15.71
C ASP A 204 -8.71 -15.52 14.54
N LEU A 205 -9.31 -16.07 13.48
CA LEU A 205 -9.61 -15.40 12.21
C LEU A 205 -10.53 -14.19 12.40
N GLY A 206 -11.48 -14.25 13.35
CA GLY A 206 -12.43 -13.17 13.62
C GLY A 206 -11.80 -11.88 14.17
N ASN A 207 -10.55 -11.97 14.64
CA ASN A 207 -9.81 -10.86 15.19
C ASN A 207 -9.05 -10.03 14.13
N TYR A 208 -9.18 -10.38 12.84
CA TYR A 208 -8.60 -9.63 11.73
C TYR A 208 -9.65 -8.83 10.95
N ARG A 209 -9.25 -7.69 10.38
CA ARG A 209 -10.00 -6.96 9.34
C ARG A 209 -9.26 -7.09 8.01
N PRO A 210 -9.93 -7.45 6.92
CA PRO A 210 -9.37 -7.25 5.59
C PRO A 210 -9.42 -5.75 5.25
N VAL A 211 -8.30 -5.22 4.79
CA VAL A 211 -8.16 -3.87 4.24
C VAL A 211 -7.60 -4.00 2.84
N SER A 212 -8.33 -3.48 1.87
CA SER A 212 -7.94 -3.59 0.48
C SER A 212 -7.33 -2.34 -0.07
N LEU A 213 -6.20 -2.55 -0.71
CA LEU A 213 -5.51 -1.55 -1.49
C LEU A 213 -5.89 -1.75 -2.96
N THR A 214 -6.74 -0.88 -3.47
CA THR A 214 -7.18 -0.83 -4.87
C THR A 214 -6.29 0.12 -5.69
N SER A 215 -6.42 0.03 -7.02
CA SER A 215 -5.79 1.00 -7.94
C SER A 215 -6.29 2.42 -7.65
N ILE A 216 -5.40 3.42 -7.80
CA ILE A 216 -5.78 4.82 -7.60
C ILE A 216 -6.84 5.25 -8.64
N PRO A 217 -6.69 4.94 -9.94
CA PRO A 217 -7.71 5.24 -10.94
C PRO A 217 -9.05 4.52 -10.69
N GLY A 218 -9.03 3.24 -10.29
CA GLY A 218 -10.25 2.50 -9.96
C GLY A 218 -10.99 3.12 -8.79
N LYS A 219 -10.28 3.51 -7.73
CA LYS A 219 -10.85 4.23 -6.59
C LYS A 219 -11.43 5.60 -6.98
N MET A 220 -10.81 6.32 -7.91
CA MET A 220 -11.35 7.58 -8.42
C MET A 220 -12.69 7.35 -9.14
N MET A 221 -12.83 6.28 -9.92
CA MET A 221 -14.11 5.96 -10.57
C MET A 221 -15.20 5.58 -9.57
N GLU A 222 -14.87 4.79 -8.54
CA GLU A 222 -15.83 4.46 -7.46
C GLU A 222 -16.34 5.72 -6.75
N GLN A 223 -15.44 6.65 -6.41
CA GLN A 223 -15.80 7.92 -5.77
C GLN A 223 -16.75 8.73 -6.63
N ARG A 224 -16.44 8.83 -7.93
CA ARG A 224 -17.28 9.56 -8.88
C ARG A 224 -18.68 8.93 -9.00
N GLY A 225 -18.77 7.61 -9.11
CA GLY A 225 -20.05 6.90 -9.19
C GLY A 225 -20.93 7.08 -7.94
N GLY A 226 -20.31 7.19 -6.77
CA GLY A 226 -21.00 7.49 -5.51
C GLY A 226 -21.54 8.93 -5.44
N GLU A 227 -20.85 9.91 -6.00
CA GLU A 227 -21.29 11.32 -6.06
C GLU A 227 -22.51 11.51 -6.97
N GLU A 228 -22.61 10.74 -8.05
CA GLU A 228 -23.71 10.79 -9.02
C GLU A 228 -24.91 9.88 -8.64
N GLY A 229 -24.85 9.19 -7.49
CA GLY A 229 -25.93 8.34 -6.99
C GLY A 229 -26.11 7.02 -7.74
N HIS A 230 -25.11 6.62 -8.53
CA HIS A 230 -25.14 5.45 -9.40
C HIS A 230 -24.46 4.25 -8.72
N TRP A 231 -25.07 3.76 -7.63
CA TRP A 231 -24.53 2.71 -6.74
C TRP A 231 -24.32 1.34 -7.42
N GLU A 232 -24.93 1.12 -8.58
CA GLU A 232 -24.76 -0.10 -9.36
C GLU A 232 -23.30 -0.28 -9.82
N TRP A 233 -22.53 0.80 -10.03
CA TRP A 233 -21.13 0.71 -10.44
C TRP A 233 -20.22 0.05 -9.41
N SER A 234 -20.46 0.30 -8.12
CA SER A 234 -19.75 -0.40 -7.04
C SER A 234 -20.04 -1.91 -7.11
N THR A 235 -21.26 -2.31 -7.47
CA THR A 235 -21.58 -3.74 -7.62
C THR A 235 -20.93 -4.39 -8.86
N TRP A 236 -20.66 -3.64 -9.93
CA TRP A 236 -20.03 -4.14 -11.16
C TRP A 236 -18.51 -4.29 -11.06
N ILE A 237 -17.80 -3.36 -10.40
CA ILE A 237 -16.37 -3.51 -10.12
C ILE A 237 -16.11 -4.76 -9.25
N HIS A 238 -17.10 -5.15 -8.44
CA HIS A 238 -17.02 -6.27 -7.48
C HIS A 238 -17.63 -7.60 -7.96
N GLN A 239 -18.04 -7.74 -9.23
CA GLN A 239 -18.46 -9.05 -9.80
C GLN A 239 -17.29 -10.04 -9.99
N GLY A 240 -16.07 -9.68 -9.58
CA GLY A 240 -15.07 -10.63 -9.10
C GLY A 240 -14.70 -10.27 -7.66
N GLU A 241 -15.37 -10.92 -6.69
CA GLU A 241 -15.11 -10.91 -5.24
C GLU A 241 -14.42 -9.66 -4.66
N PHE A 242 -15.17 -8.62 -4.26
CA PHE A 242 -14.63 -7.66 -3.28
C PHE A 242 -15.65 -6.87 -2.41
N MET A 243 -15.21 -6.49 -1.20
CA MET A 243 -15.93 -5.94 -0.04
C MET A 243 -15.76 -4.40 0.13
N PRO A 244 -16.80 -3.61 0.43
CA PRO A 244 -16.62 -2.19 0.75
C PRO A 244 -16.03 -1.94 2.16
N ASP A 245 -15.06 -1.02 2.24
CA ASP A 245 -14.52 -0.45 3.49
C ASP A 245 -15.57 0.48 4.14
N GLN A 246 -16.20 0.00 5.21
CA GLN A 246 -17.04 0.82 6.08
C GLN A 246 -16.16 1.44 7.17
N SER A 247 -15.44 2.51 6.82
CA SER A 247 -14.83 3.43 7.78
C SER A 247 -15.51 4.80 7.71
N ASN A 248 -16.69 4.88 8.34
CA ASN A 248 -17.24 6.14 8.82
C ASN A 248 -18.07 5.90 10.09
N SER A 249 -17.40 6.07 11.24
CA SER A 249 -17.92 6.60 12.53
C SER A 249 -16.76 6.67 13.52
#